data_AF-A0A351G6L1-F1
#
_entry.id   AF-A0A351G6L1-F1
#
_cell.length_a   1.000
_cell.length_b   1.000
_cell.length_c   1.000
_cell.angle_alpha   90.00
_cell.angle_beta   90.00
_cell.angle_gamma   90.00
#
_symmetry.space_group_name_H-M   'P 1'
#
loop_
_entity.id
_entity.type
_entity.pdbx_description
1 polymer ?
#
loop_
_entity_poly.entity_id
_entity_poly.type
_entity_poly.pdbx_seq_one_letter_code
_entity_poly.pdbx_strand_id
1 'polypeptide(L)' 'MNDTQERLVNPDPRDEDSANFSLRPQLLNEMIGQEKIKENIAILIEAA' A
#
# COMPACT_ATOMS: atom_id res chain seq x y z
N MET A 1 3.26 26.37 -14.11
CA MET A 1 2.35 25.52 -14.90
C MET A 1 2.67 24.10 -14.48
N ASN A 2 1.88 23.48 -13.61
CA ASN A 2 2.09 22.07 -13.28
C ASN A 2 1.51 21.28 -14.44
N ASP A 3 2.38 20.78 -15.31
CA ASP A 3 2.04 19.68 -16.21
C ASP A 3 1.68 18.49 -15.32
N THR A 4 0.38 18.40 -15.02
CA THR A 4 -0.21 17.25 -14.35
C THR A 4 -0.05 16.11 -15.33
N GLN A 5 1.09 15.42 -15.23
CA GLN A 5 1.35 14.19 -15.97
C GLN A 5 0.24 13.24 -15.54
N GLU A 6 -0.84 13.23 -16.30
CA GLU A 6 -1.98 12.36 -16.07
C GLU A 6 -1.41 10.95 -16.06
N ARG A 7 -1.50 10.29 -14.90
CA ARG A 7 -0.94 8.95 -14.80
C ARG A 7 -1.68 8.10 -15.82
N LEU A 8 -0.91 7.52 -16.74
CA LEU A 8 -1.40 6.53 -17.71
C LEU A 8 -2.12 5.35 -17.03
N VAL A 9 -1.85 5.14 -15.74
CA VAL A 9 -2.47 4.12 -14.91
C VAL A 9 -3.55 4.73 -14.02
N ASN A 10 -4.74 4.11 -14.03
CA ASN A 10 -5.80 4.46 -13.11
C ASN A 10 -5.50 3.87 -11.72
N PRO A 11 -5.36 4.69 -10.67
CA PRO A 11 -5.14 4.21 -9.30
C PRO A 11 -6.42 3.70 -8.62
N ASP A 12 -7.60 3.94 -9.20
CA ASP A 12 -8.86 3.54 -8.61
C ASP A 12 -9.05 2.01 -8.65
N PRO A 13 -9.54 1.41 -7.56
CA PRO A 13 -9.78 -0.02 -7.50
C PRO A 13 -10.84 -0.44 -8.52
N ARG A 14 -10.54 -1.45 -9.32
CA ARG A 14 -11.45 -2.07 -10.29
C ARG A 14 -11.94 -3.41 -9.76
N ASP A 15 -13.07 -3.88 -10.29
CA ASP A 15 -13.64 -5.18 -9.89
C ASP A 15 -12.65 -6.35 -10.12
N GLU A 16 -11.81 -6.25 -11.15
CA GLU A 16 -10.73 -7.22 -11.43
C GLU A 16 -9.59 -7.22 -10.39
N ASP A 17 -9.41 -6.13 -9.64
CA ASP A 17 -8.40 -6.05 -8.56
C ASP A 17 -8.79 -6.87 -7.33
N SER A 18 -10.08 -7.21 -7.20
CA SER A 18 -10.62 -8.02 -6.10
C SER A 18 -10.09 -9.46 -6.12
N ALA A 19 -9.65 -9.98 -7.26
CA ALA A 19 -9.11 -11.35 -7.34
C ALA A 19 -7.72 -11.50 -6.70
N ASN A 20 -7.04 -10.38 -6.38
CA ASN A 20 -5.65 -10.38 -5.92
C ASN A 20 -5.47 -10.51 -4.39
N PHE A 21 -6.53 -10.76 -3.61
CA PHE A 21 -6.42 -10.81 -2.14
C PHE A 21 -5.38 -11.82 -1.64
N SER A 22 -5.25 -12.97 -2.30
CA SER A 22 -4.27 -14.02 -1.93
C SER A 22 -2.81 -13.60 -2.10
N LEU A 23 -2.54 -12.57 -2.92
CA LEU A 23 -1.18 -12.09 -3.19
C LEU A 23 -0.81 -10.85 -2.37
N ARG A 24 -1.75 -10.28 -1.60
CA ARG A 24 -1.48 -9.11 -0.76
C ARG A 24 -0.92 -9.54 0.61
N PRO A 25 0.11 -8.85 1.12
CA PRO A 25 0.57 -9.01 2.50
C PRO A 25 -0.59 -8.92 3.49
N GLN A 26 -0.68 -9.84 4.44
CA GLN A 26 -1.67 -9.84 5.52
C GLN A 26 -1.08 -9.29 6.82
N LEU A 27 0.23 -9.44 7.00
CA LEU A 27 0.97 -8.97 8.15
C LEU A 27 1.90 -7.81 7.76
N LEU A 28 2.17 -6.93 8.73
CA LEU A 28 3.06 -5.79 8.52
C LEU A 28 4.47 -6.21 8.10
N ASN A 29 4.96 -7.35 8.59
CA ASN A 29 6.29 -7.89 8.25
C ASN A 29 6.38 -8.48 6.83
N GLU A 30 5.25 -8.75 6.18
CA GLU A 30 5.17 -9.20 4.79
C GLU A 30 5.18 -8.02 3.80
N MET A 31 4.99 -6.79 4.28
CA MET A 31 4.98 -5.60 3.42
C MET A 31 6.38 -5.25 2.91
N ILE A 32 6.49 -5.10 1.59
CA ILE A 32 7.71 -4.72 0.89
C ILE A 32 7.76 -3.19 0.72
N GLY A 33 8.87 -2.58 1.12
CA GLY A 33 9.10 -1.14 1.03
C GLY A 33 8.43 -0.33 2.15
N GLN A 34 8.39 1.00 1.98
CA GLN A 34 7.81 1.95 2.93
C GLN A 34 8.39 1.85 4.36
N GLU A 35 9.72 1.74 4.49
CA GLU A 35 10.40 1.46 5.76
C GLU A 35 9.99 2.40 6.92
N LYS A 36 9.97 3.72 6.69
CA LYS A 36 9.58 4.70 7.72
C LYS A 36 8.12 4.54 8.18
N ILE A 37 7.22 4.17 7.27
CA ILE A 37 5.81 3.96 7.61
C ILE A 37 5.66 2.65 8.40
N LYS A 38 6.34 1.59 7.96
CA LYS A 38 6.33 0.30 8.68
C LYS A 38 6.84 0.45 10.12
N GLU A 39 7.92 1.20 10.32
CA GLU A 39 8.48 1.49 11.65
C GLU A 39 7.43 2.17 12.56
N ASN A 40 6.79 3.24 12.07
CA ASN A 40 5.77 3.95 12.85
C ASN A 40 4.59 3.03 13.21
N ILE A 41 4.13 2.21 12.28
CA ILE A 41 3.01 1.29 12.52
C ILE A 41 3.43 0.20 13.53
N ALA A 42 4.65 -0.33 13.44
CA ALA A 42 5.16 -1.31 14.38
C ALA A 42 5.18 -0.77 15.82
N ILE A 43 5.68 0.46 16.01
CA ILE A 43 5.67 1.14 17.32
C ILE A 43 4.24 1.26 17.87
N LEU A 44 3.28 1.64 17.03
CA LEU A 44 1.89 1.78 17.46
C LEU A 44 1.23 0.45 17.84
N ILE A 45 1.57 -0.64 17.14
CA ILE A 45 1.09 -1.98 17.46
C ILE A 45 1.69 -2.46 18.80
N GLU A 46 2.97 -2.21 19.03
CA GLU A 46 3.66 -2.61 20.28
C GLU A 46 3.19 -1.81 21.50
N ALA A 47 2.73 -0.58 21.31
CA ALA A 47 2.29 0.30 22.38
C ALA A 47 0.80 0.16 22.76
N ALA A 48 0.01 -0.59 21.98
CA ALA A 48 -1.43 -0.81 22.19
C ALA A 48 -1.71 -1.97 23.18
#